data_AF-A0A355PDK1-F1
#
_entry.id   AF-A0A355PDK1-F1
#
_cell.length_a   1.000
_cell.length_b   1.000
_cell.length_c   1.000
_cell.angle_alpha   90.00
_cell.angle_beta   90.00
_cell.angle_gamma   90.00
#
_symmetry.space_group_name_H-M   'P 1'
#
loop_
_entity.id
_entity.type
_entity.pdbx_description
1 polymer ?
#
loop_
_entity_poly.entity_id
_entity_poly.type
_entity_poly.pdbx_seq_one_letter_code
_entity_poly.pdbx_strand_id
1 'polypeptide(L)'
;SAQQELREVETELAQTHQRLDQLQAERRQLADETTQLRQHRERLEGERDAQYAALGQQLAALYRLGPTPQLKLLLNQSDPAELDRMQAYLNRLTQARQQRLTDIARLDTALADTELALAERQTRLDTLADELETQSALLAERTEERRGVVTTLDDRYGSEADRLADLNQSREQAEQQLRAIQAELARLAEPTPTTHITRTQGDLPWPVQGSITASFQRRNGVHYNGIVIQASEGTAVTAVHSGRVVFADWMRGFGNLLIIDHGDQIMTLYAHLQQFSARPGQQVSRGDAIGRVGNSGGQSRSALYFEVRRGGEPINPQRWIARR
;
A
#
# COMPACT_ATOMS: atom_id res chain seq x y z
N SER A 1 -27.23 11.35 17.12
CA SER A 1 -28.29 11.43 16.07
C SER A 1 -27.93 10.47 14.95
N ALA A 2 -28.84 10.02 14.08
CA ALA A 2 -28.48 9.04 13.03
C ALA A 2 -27.38 9.52 12.06
N GLN A 3 -27.24 10.83 11.86
CA GLN A 3 -26.13 11.40 11.09
C GLN A 3 -24.77 11.23 11.81
N GLN A 4 -24.76 11.31 13.14
CA GLN A 4 -23.56 11.06 13.94
C GLN A 4 -23.22 9.57 13.95
N GLU A 5 -24.22 8.70 14.06
CA GLU A 5 -24.07 7.25 13.97
C GLU A 5 -23.52 6.83 12.60
N LEU A 6 -24.04 7.43 11.51
CA LEU A 6 -23.50 7.21 10.17
C LEU A 6 -22.03 7.64 10.06
N ARG A 7 -21.67 8.79 10.64
CA ARG A 7 -20.27 9.24 10.69
C ARG A 7 -19.38 8.24 11.41
N GLU A 8 -19.80 7.78 12.59
CA GLU A 8 -19.05 6.83 13.41
C GLU A 8 -18.82 5.52 12.63
N VAL A 9 -19.88 4.91 12.10
CA VAL A 9 -19.80 3.67 11.33
C VAL A 9 -18.96 3.83 10.06
N GLU A 10 -19.13 4.91 9.29
CA GLU A 10 -18.33 5.12 8.06
C GLU A 10 -16.86 5.43 8.35
N THR A 11 -16.56 6.04 9.51
CA THR A 11 -15.18 6.26 9.96
C THR A 11 -14.53 4.93 10.36
N GLU A 12 -15.24 4.06 11.09
CA GLU A 12 -14.76 2.72 11.45
C GLU A 12 -14.57 1.83 10.22
N LEU A 13 -15.48 1.89 9.24
CA LEU A 13 -15.32 1.21 7.95
C LEU A 13 -14.06 1.66 7.22
N ALA A 14 -13.82 2.99 7.14
CA ALA A 14 -12.62 3.53 6.51
C ALA A 14 -11.33 3.02 7.17
N GLN A 15 -11.30 2.97 8.50
CA GLN A 15 -10.17 2.44 9.27
C GLN A 15 -9.97 0.94 9.05
N THR A 16 -11.07 0.18 9.01
CA THR A 16 -11.04 -1.27 8.76
C THR A 16 -10.51 -1.59 7.36
N HIS A 17 -10.98 -0.87 6.33
CA HIS A 17 -10.43 -0.99 4.98
C HIS A 17 -8.94 -0.66 4.94
N GLN A 18 -8.50 0.38 5.65
CA GLN A 18 -7.09 0.77 5.66
C GLN A 18 -6.24 -0.30 6.34
N ARG A 19 -6.74 -0.90 7.42
CA ARG A 19 -6.07 -2.01 8.10
C ARG A 19 -5.98 -3.23 7.20
N LEU A 20 -7.04 -3.59 6.49
CA LEU A 20 -7.04 -4.70 5.53
C LEU A 20 -6.02 -4.48 4.41
N ASP A 21 -5.95 -3.28 3.83
CA ASP A 21 -4.98 -2.94 2.79
C ASP A 21 -3.53 -3.09 3.30
N GLN A 22 -3.26 -2.65 4.54
CA GLN A 22 -1.94 -2.81 5.17
C GLN A 22 -1.58 -4.27 5.38
N LEU A 23 -2.50 -5.06 5.94
CA LEU A 23 -2.30 -6.50 6.17
C LEU A 23 -2.08 -7.26 4.88
N GLN A 24 -2.82 -6.92 3.82
CA GLN A 24 -2.62 -7.53 2.50
C GLN A 24 -1.27 -7.15 1.89
N ALA A 25 -0.80 -5.91 2.06
CA ALA A 25 0.52 -5.49 1.61
C ALA A 25 1.63 -6.23 2.37
N GLU A 26 1.53 -6.33 3.70
CA GLU A 26 2.47 -7.08 4.54
C GLU A 26 2.52 -8.56 4.13
N ARG A 27 1.35 -9.19 3.92
CA ARG A 27 1.27 -10.58 3.45
C ARG A 27 1.97 -10.79 2.10
N ARG A 28 1.80 -9.85 1.15
CA ARG A 28 2.48 -9.92 -0.17
C ARG A 28 3.99 -9.83 -0.01
N GLN A 29 4.47 -8.87 0.78
CA GLN A 29 5.89 -8.70 1.05
C GLN A 29 6.50 -9.95 1.70
N LEU A 30 5.85 -10.50 2.73
CA LEU A 30 6.34 -11.72 3.41
C LEU A 30 6.31 -12.95 2.49
N ALA A 31 5.34 -13.06 1.58
CA ALA A 31 5.32 -14.14 0.59
C ALA A 31 6.50 -14.04 -0.39
N ASP A 32 6.86 -12.82 -0.81
CA ASP A 32 8.02 -12.56 -1.67
C ASP A 32 9.33 -12.88 -0.93
N GLU A 33 9.49 -12.40 0.31
CA GLU A 33 10.64 -12.70 1.18
C GLU A 33 10.79 -14.22 1.42
N THR A 34 9.69 -14.90 1.71
CA THR A 34 9.68 -16.37 1.89
C THR A 34 10.14 -17.09 0.63
N THR A 35 9.74 -16.61 -0.55
CA THR A 35 10.18 -17.17 -1.83
C THR A 35 11.68 -16.98 -2.03
N GLN A 36 12.21 -15.79 -1.72
CA GLN A 36 13.64 -15.50 -1.80
C GLN A 36 14.46 -16.35 -0.83
N LEU A 37 14.00 -16.50 0.41
CA LEU A 37 14.66 -17.35 1.42
C LEU A 37 14.67 -18.82 1.02
N ARG A 38 13.58 -19.34 0.43
CA ARG A 38 13.53 -20.71 -0.10
C ARG A 38 14.55 -20.93 -1.21
N GLN A 39 14.63 -20.01 -2.17
CA GLN A 39 15.64 -20.06 -3.24
C GLN A 39 17.07 -19.96 -2.68
N HIS A 40 17.29 -19.12 -1.66
CA HIS A 40 18.57 -19.00 -1.00
C HIS A 40 18.98 -20.32 -0.32
N ARG A 41 18.05 -20.94 0.40
CA ARG A 41 18.24 -22.25 1.04
C ARG A 41 18.62 -23.32 0.02
N GLU A 42 17.87 -23.44 -1.08
CA GLU A 42 18.14 -24.42 -2.15
C GLU A 42 19.54 -24.23 -2.75
N ARG A 43 19.99 -22.98 -2.93
CA ARG A 43 21.35 -22.69 -3.40
C ARG A 43 22.40 -23.14 -2.38
N LEU A 44 22.22 -22.81 -1.10
CA LEU A 44 23.15 -23.21 -0.04
C LEU A 44 23.21 -24.74 0.12
N GLU A 45 22.08 -25.43 0.04
CA GLU A 45 22.00 -26.89 0.03
C GLU A 45 22.80 -27.47 -1.15
N GLY A 46 22.61 -26.94 -2.36
CA GLY A 46 23.38 -27.35 -3.54
C GLY A 46 24.89 -27.12 -3.39
N GLU A 47 25.31 -25.98 -2.83
CA GLU A 47 26.72 -25.70 -2.54
C GLU A 47 27.30 -26.68 -1.51
N ARG A 48 26.55 -26.98 -0.44
CA ARG A 48 26.96 -27.91 0.61
C ARG A 48 27.09 -29.33 0.07
N ASP A 49 26.11 -29.78 -0.70
CA ASP A 49 26.09 -31.12 -1.28
C ASP A 49 27.26 -31.30 -2.25
N ALA A 50 27.64 -30.26 -3.00
CA ALA A 50 28.84 -30.27 -3.83
C ALA A 50 30.13 -30.40 -2.99
N GLN A 51 30.22 -29.75 -1.83
CA GLN A 51 31.36 -29.92 -0.92
C GLN A 51 31.43 -31.33 -0.34
N TYR A 52 30.29 -31.90 0.08
CA TYR A 52 30.23 -33.29 0.55
C TYR A 52 30.62 -34.29 -0.53
N ALA A 53 30.14 -34.11 -1.76
CA ALA A 53 30.50 -34.97 -2.89
C ALA A 53 32.01 -34.93 -3.17
N ALA A 54 32.60 -33.73 -3.21
CA ALA A 54 34.04 -33.56 -3.42
C ALA A 54 34.87 -34.19 -2.29
N LEU A 55 34.47 -33.99 -1.04
CA LEU A 55 35.13 -34.59 0.12
C LEU A 55 35.01 -36.13 0.11
N GLY A 56 33.83 -36.65 -0.25
CA GLY A 56 33.58 -38.08 -0.40
C GLY A 56 34.48 -38.74 -1.45
N GLN A 57 34.65 -38.11 -2.61
CA GLN A 57 35.58 -38.57 -3.64
C GLN A 57 37.03 -38.63 -3.13
N GLN A 58 37.47 -37.62 -2.38
CA GLN A 58 38.81 -37.59 -1.77
C GLN A 58 39.00 -38.71 -0.74
N LEU A 59 38.04 -38.92 0.15
CA LEU A 59 38.11 -39.98 1.17
C LEU A 59 38.07 -41.38 0.54
N ALA A 60 37.25 -41.60 -0.49
CA ALA A 60 37.19 -42.86 -1.21
C ALA A 60 38.52 -43.18 -1.93
N ALA A 61 39.17 -42.17 -2.52
CA ALA A 61 40.49 -42.33 -3.13
C ALA A 61 41.55 -42.70 -2.08
N LEU A 62 41.57 -42.02 -0.92
CA LEU A 62 42.48 -42.34 0.18
C LEU A 62 42.26 -43.75 0.73
N TYR A 63 41.00 -44.16 0.92
CA TYR A 63 40.66 -45.50 1.40
C TYR A 63 41.19 -46.60 0.47
N ARG A 64 41.06 -46.42 -0.86
CA ARG A 64 41.60 -47.37 -1.86
C ARG A 64 43.12 -47.53 -1.81
N LEU A 65 43.84 -46.50 -1.35
CA LEU A 65 45.30 -46.53 -1.21
C LEU A 65 45.78 -47.23 0.09
N GLY A 66 44.86 -47.61 1.00
CA GLY A 66 45.13 -48.37 2.22
C GLY A 66 45.38 -47.51 3.47
N PRO A 67 45.78 -48.11 4.62
CA PRO A 67 45.80 -47.44 5.92
C PRO A 67 46.94 -46.42 6.12
N THR A 68 48.03 -46.50 5.34
CA THR A 68 49.19 -45.59 5.44
C THR A 68 49.73 -45.15 4.07
N PRO A 69 48.90 -44.59 3.19
CA PRO A 69 49.28 -44.35 1.81
C PRO A 69 50.35 -43.25 1.70
N GLN A 70 50.27 -42.25 2.58
CA GLN A 70 51.21 -41.12 2.65
C GLN A 70 52.61 -41.56 3.09
N LEU A 71 52.71 -42.41 4.12
CA LEU A 71 53.98 -42.97 4.58
C LEU A 71 54.61 -43.90 3.54
N LYS A 72 53.81 -44.73 2.86
CA LYS A 72 54.29 -45.60 1.79
C LYS A 72 54.84 -44.80 0.60
N LEU A 73 54.15 -43.73 0.20
CA LEU A 73 54.59 -42.85 -0.89
C LEU A 73 55.89 -42.09 -0.54
N LEU A 74 56.03 -41.63 0.72
CA LEU A 74 57.24 -40.94 1.19
C LEU A 74 58.44 -41.90 1.34
N LEU A 75 58.22 -43.12 1.82
CA LEU A 75 59.29 -44.09 2.05
C LEU A 75 59.78 -44.81 0.79
N ASN A 76 59.02 -44.74 -0.31
CA ASN A 76 59.36 -45.39 -1.59
C ASN A 76 60.14 -44.47 -2.55
N GLN A 77 60.51 -43.26 -2.12
CA GLN A 77 61.12 -42.22 -2.95
C GLN A 77 62.62 -42.09 -2.63
N SER A 78 63.47 -42.21 -3.65
CA SER A 78 64.93 -42.19 -3.53
C SER A 78 65.58 -40.83 -3.87
N ASP A 79 64.83 -39.91 -4.52
CA ASP A 79 65.29 -38.58 -4.92
C ASP A 79 64.80 -37.49 -3.92
N PRO A 80 65.71 -36.75 -3.25
CA PRO A 80 65.38 -35.63 -2.37
C PRO A 80 64.50 -34.55 -3.01
N ALA A 81 64.67 -34.26 -4.30
CA ALA A 81 63.89 -33.22 -4.97
C ALA A 81 62.44 -33.65 -5.24
N GLU A 82 62.19 -34.95 -5.40
CA GLU A 82 60.83 -35.51 -5.51
C GLU A 82 60.10 -35.53 -4.17
N LEU A 83 60.82 -35.79 -3.08
CA LEU A 83 60.29 -35.73 -1.72
C LEU A 83 59.75 -34.34 -1.35
N ASP A 84 60.52 -33.28 -1.63
CA ASP A 84 60.10 -31.89 -1.38
C ASP A 84 58.82 -31.52 -2.16
N ARG A 85 58.76 -31.90 -3.45
CA ARG A 85 57.57 -31.67 -4.29
C ARG A 85 56.36 -32.42 -3.72
N MET A 86 56.54 -33.69 -3.36
CA MET A 86 55.47 -34.53 -2.80
C MET A 86 54.94 -33.95 -1.48
N GLN A 87 55.82 -33.48 -0.59
CA GLN A 87 55.42 -32.85 0.66
C GLN A 87 54.60 -31.57 0.43
N ALA A 88 55.01 -30.75 -0.54
CA ALA A 88 54.23 -29.57 -0.94
C ALA A 88 52.83 -29.94 -1.46
N TYR A 89 52.70 -31.02 -2.24
CA TYR A 89 51.41 -31.51 -2.71
C TYR A 89 50.52 -32.02 -1.56
N LEU A 90 51.07 -32.79 -0.62
CA LEU A 90 50.33 -33.31 0.54
C LEU A 90 49.84 -32.17 1.45
N ASN A 91 50.67 -31.14 1.66
CA ASN A 91 50.28 -29.96 2.42
C ASN A 91 49.15 -29.21 1.73
N ARG A 92 49.23 -28.99 0.41
CA ARG A 92 48.14 -28.36 -0.35
C ARG A 92 46.85 -29.17 -0.29
N LEU A 93 46.92 -30.50 -0.39
CA LEU A 93 45.75 -31.37 -0.29
C LEU A 93 45.11 -31.28 1.10
N THR A 94 45.92 -31.30 2.16
CA THR A 94 45.44 -31.17 3.54
C THR A 94 44.80 -29.81 3.78
N GLN A 95 45.42 -28.73 3.27
CA GLN A 95 44.87 -27.38 3.35
C GLN A 95 43.54 -27.26 2.59
N ALA A 96 43.46 -27.81 1.37
CA ALA A 96 42.23 -27.83 0.59
C ALA A 96 41.11 -28.60 1.30
N ARG A 97 41.43 -29.73 1.94
CA ARG A 97 40.46 -30.48 2.76
C ARG A 97 39.99 -29.67 3.97
N GLN A 98 40.90 -29.03 4.69
CA GLN A 98 40.55 -28.20 5.84
C GLN A 98 39.63 -27.05 5.41
N GLN A 99 39.94 -26.39 4.30
CA GLN A 99 39.10 -25.33 3.73
C GLN A 99 37.69 -25.83 3.44
N ARG A 100 37.54 -27.02 2.82
CA ARG A 100 36.22 -27.60 2.56
C ARG A 100 35.41 -27.87 3.83
N LEU A 101 36.06 -28.37 4.88
CA LEU A 101 35.38 -28.59 6.16
C LEU A 101 34.91 -27.27 6.78
N THR A 102 35.73 -26.22 6.69
CA THR A 102 35.35 -24.87 7.11
C THR A 102 34.20 -24.32 6.26
N ASP A 103 34.22 -24.53 4.95
CA ASP A 103 33.14 -24.10 4.05
C ASP A 103 31.83 -24.83 4.36
N ILE A 104 31.87 -26.14 4.60
CA ILE A 104 30.70 -26.93 5.03
C ILE A 104 30.13 -26.39 6.34
N ALA A 105 30.96 -26.20 7.37
CA ALA A 105 30.51 -25.66 8.65
C ALA A 105 29.85 -24.28 8.51
N ARG A 106 30.42 -23.40 7.66
CA ARG A 106 29.84 -22.09 7.34
C ARG A 106 28.49 -22.22 6.63
N LEU A 107 28.38 -23.13 5.66
CA LEU A 107 27.15 -23.39 4.92
C LEU A 107 26.06 -23.96 5.83
N ASP A 108 26.39 -24.87 6.74
CA ASP A 108 25.45 -25.44 7.72
C ASP A 108 24.92 -24.37 8.67
N THR A 109 25.77 -23.46 9.17
CA THR A 109 25.31 -22.31 9.95
C THR A 109 24.38 -21.41 9.14
N ALA A 110 24.76 -21.05 7.90
CA ALA A 110 23.92 -20.21 7.05
C ALA A 110 22.57 -20.87 6.70
N LEU A 111 22.55 -22.19 6.51
CA LEU A 111 21.31 -22.95 6.32
C LEU A 111 20.43 -22.92 7.56
N ALA A 112 20.98 -23.17 8.75
CA ALA A 112 20.24 -23.11 10.00
C ALA A 112 19.64 -21.71 10.25
N ASP A 113 20.39 -20.65 9.99
CA ASP A 113 19.90 -19.27 10.09
C ASP A 113 18.76 -19.00 9.09
N THR A 114 18.89 -19.51 7.85
CA THR A 114 17.86 -19.37 6.81
C THR A 114 16.58 -20.14 7.16
N GLU A 115 16.71 -21.35 7.72
CA GLU A 115 15.57 -22.16 8.18
C GLU A 115 14.84 -21.49 9.36
N LEU A 116 15.58 -20.91 10.29
CA LEU A 116 15.00 -20.12 11.38
C LEU A 116 14.23 -18.91 10.84
N ALA A 117 14.81 -18.15 9.91
CA ALA A 117 14.14 -17.02 9.29
C ALA A 117 12.86 -17.45 8.54
N LEU A 118 12.90 -18.57 7.81
CA LEU A 118 11.72 -19.14 7.16
C LEU A 118 10.61 -19.51 8.15
N ALA A 119 10.97 -20.14 9.28
CA ALA A 119 10.01 -20.49 10.32
C ALA A 119 9.36 -19.24 10.94
N GLU A 120 10.13 -18.19 11.22
CA GLU A 120 9.60 -16.91 11.72
C GLU A 120 8.62 -16.27 10.72
N ARG A 121 8.96 -16.25 9.43
CA ARG A 121 8.08 -15.70 8.38
C ARG A 121 6.80 -16.51 8.25
N GLN A 122 6.89 -17.83 8.35
CA GLN A 122 5.71 -18.70 8.31
C GLN A 122 4.78 -18.43 9.50
N THR A 123 5.30 -18.36 10.72
CA THR A 123 4.50 -18.01 11.89
C THR A 123 3.84 -16.63 11.73
N ARG A 124 4.56 -15.64 11.18
CA ARG A 124 3.96 -14.32 10.92
C ARG A 124 2.84 -14.40 9.88
N LEU A 125 3.01 -15.15 8.80
CA LEU A 125 1.97 -15.36 7.79
C LEU A 125 0.72 -16.02 8.38
N ASP A 126 0.87 -16.98 9.29
CA ASP A 126 -0.24 -17.63 9.96
C ASP A 126 -1.00 -16.63 10.85
N THR A 127 -0.29 -15.83 11.68
CA THR A 127 -0.94 -14.76 12.48
C THR A 127 -1.64 -13.70 11.62
N LEU A 128 -1.06 -13.35 10.46
CA LEU A 128 -1.67 -12.42 9.53
C LEU A 128 -2.96 -12.97 8.89
N ALA A 129 -3.05 -14.29 8.71
CA ALA A 129 -4.27 -14.92 8.20
C ALA A 129 -5.41 -14.74 9.21
N ASP A 130 -5.15 -14.97 10.49
CA ASP A 130 -6.13 -14.76 11.57
C ASP A 130 -6.54 -13.28 11.70
N GLU A 131 -5.57 -12.36 11.61
CA GLU A 131 -5.83 -10.92 11.61
C GLU A 131 -6.72 -10.51 10.41
N LEU A 132 -6.45 -11.04 9.21
CA LEU A 132 -7.25 -10.77 8.01
C LEU A 132 -8.67 -11.32 8.13
N GLU A 133 -8.85 -12.51 8.69
CA GLU A 133 -10.17 -13.10 8.93
C GLU A 133 -10.98 -12.24 9.90
N THR A 134 -10.37 -11.85 11.03
CA THR A 134 -10.98 -10.98 12.03
C THR A 134 -11.42 -9.64 11.44
N GLN A 135 -10.54 -8.99 10.67
CA GLN A 135 -10.85 -7.70 10.05
C GLN A 135 -11.91 -7.83 8.95
N SER A 136 -11.96 -8.94 8.22
CA SER A 136 -12.97 -9.20 7.20
C SER A 136 -14.36 -9.41 7.83
N ALA A 137 -14.42 -10.10 8.98
CA ALA A 137 -15.64 -10.27 9.75
C ALA A 137 -16.15 -8.93 10.30
N LEU A 138 -15.27 -8.12 10.88
CA LEU A 138 -15.58 -6.77 11.36
C LEU A 138 -16.10 -5.87 10.22
N LEU A 139 -15.47 -5.94 9.04
CA LEU A 139 -15.91 -5.19 7.88
C LEU A 139 -17.34 -5.56 7.47
N ALA A 140 -17.66 -6.86 7.45
CA ALA A 140 -18.99 -7.34 7.11
C ALA A 140 -20.05 -6.86 8.12
N GLU A 141 -19.75 -6.96 9.42
CA GLU A 141 -20.61 -6.47 10.50
C GLU A 141 -20.90 -4.97 10.35
N ARG A 142 -19.86 -4.14 10.21
CA ARG A 142 -20.00 -2.69 10.05
C ARG A 142 -20.71 -2.29 8.76
N THR A 143 -20.56 -3.08 7.70
CA THR A 143 -21.27 -2.84 6.43
C THR A 143 -22.77 -3.07 6.60
N GLU A 144 -23.17 -4.07 7.39
CA GLU A 144 -24.58 -4.32 7.71
C GLU A 144 -25.15 -3.21 8.59
N GLU A 145 -24.41 -2.82 9.64
CA GLU A 145 -24.79 -1.73 10.54
C GLU A 145 -25.00 -0.43 9.75
N ARG A 146 -24.07 -0.09 8.85
CA ARG A 146 -24.21 1.06 7.94
C ARG A 146 -25.51 0.98 7.14
N ARG A 147 -25.83 -0.18 6.57
CA ARG A 147 -27.05 -0.36 5.76
C ARG A 147 -28.30 -0.10 6.60
N GLY A 148 -28.32 -0.57 7.84
CA GLY A 148 -29.40 -0.28 8.81
C GLY A 148 -29.54 1.22 9.07
N VAL A 149 -28.44 1.90 9.38
CA VAL A 149 -28.43 3.35 9.65
C VAL A 149 -28.91 4.15 8.43
N VAL A 150 -28.42 3.82 7.23
CA VAL A 150 -28.84 4.49 5.98
C VAL A 150 -30.34 4.27 5.72
N THR A 151 -30.86 3.06 5.95
CA THR A 151 -32.30 2.77 5.81
C THR A 151 -33.12 3.63 6.79
N THR A 152 -32.67 3.72 8.06
CA THR A 152 -33.36 4.56 9.06
C THR A 152 -33.29 6.06 8.74
N LEU A 153 -32.26 6.50 8.01
CA LEU A 153 -32.15 7.88 7.53
C LEU A 153 -33.10 8.12 6.36
N ASP A 154 -33.20 7.19 5.41
CA ASP A 154 -34.13 7.28 4.29
C ASP A 154 -35.59 7.27 4.78
N ASP A 155 -35.94 6.43 5.76
CA ASP A 155 -37.29 6.34 6.34
C ASP A 155 -37.75 7.61 7.10
N ARG A 156 -36.81 8.47 7.52
CA ARG A 156 -37.15 9.74 8.21
C ARG A 156 -37.76 10.76 7.26
N TYR A 157 -37.47 10.66 5.96
CA TYR A 157 -37.98 11.60 5.00
C TYR A 157 -39.37 11.15 4.54
N GLY A 158 -40.41 11.85 5.00
CA GLY A 158 -41.80 11.58 4.59
C GLY A 158 -42.09 11.90 3.12
N SER A 159 -41.23 12.70 2.49
CA SER A 159 -41.27 13.02 1.07
C SER A 159 -39.87 13.30 0.50
N GLU A 160 -39.73 13.17 -0.81
CA GLU A 160 -38.50 13.55 -1.54
C GLU A 160 -38.17 15.04 -1.36
N ALA A 161 -39.17 15.89 -1.13
CA ALA A 161 -38.98 17.32 -0.86
C ALA A 161 -38.28 17.58 0.49
N ASP A 162 -38.65 16.82 1.53
CA ASP A 162 -38.00 16.92 2.85
C ASP A 162 -36.54 16.47 2.78
N ARG A 163 -36.27 15.41 2.00
CA ARG A 163 -34.91 14.95 1.71
C ARG A 163 -34.08 16.03 1.02
N LEU A 164 -34.63 16.63 -0.03
CA LEU A 164 -33.97 17.72 -0.76
C LEU A 164 -33.70 18.94 0.14
N ALA A 165 -34.64 19.28 1.03
CA ALA A 165 -34.46 20.39 1.96
C ALA A 165 -33.30 20.13 2.96
N ASP A 166 -33.24 18.94 3.56
CA ASP A 166 -32.14 18.57 4.48
C ASP A 166 -30.78 18.45 3.75
N LEU A 167 -30.77 17.98 2.50
CA LEU A 167 -29.56 17.96 1.67
C LEU A 167 -29.06 19.38 1.37
N ASN A 168 -29.97 20.30 1.02
CA ASN A 168 -29.61 21.70 0.79
C ASN A 168 -29.07 22.36 2.08
N GLN A 169 -29.72 22.12 3.22
CA GLN A 169 -29.24 22.62 4.51
C GLN A 169 -27.87 22.03 4.89
N SER A 170 -27.69 20.72 4.72
CA SER A 170 -26.42 20.03 5.00
C SER A 170 -25.30 20.58 4.12
N ARG A 171 -25.61 20.85 2.85
CA ARG A 171 -24.68 21.48 1.92
C ARG A 171 -24.33 22.91 2.32
N GLU A 172 -25.28 23.73 2.74
CA GLU A 172 -25.00 25.09 3.22
C GLU A 172 -24.08 25.08 4.44
N GLN A 173 -24.32 24.17 5.39
CA GLN A 173 -23.47 23.95 6.55
C GLN A 173 -22.06 23.51 6.13
N ALA A 174 -21.95 22.59 5.18
CA ALA A 174 -20.66 22.15 4.64
C ALA A 174 -19.90 23.30 3.94
N GLU A 175 -20.58 24.13 3.15
CA GLU A 175 -19.97 25.32 2.53
C GLU A 175 -19.49 26.35 3.56
N GLN A 176 -20.18 26.50 4.69
CA GLN A 176 -19.71 27.34 5.79
C GLN A 176 -18.44 26.76 6.44
N GLN A 177 -18.41 25.44 6.67
CA GLN A 177 -17.23 24.75 7.21
C GLN A 177 -16.03 24.83 6.25
N LEU A 178 -16.25 24.64 4.94
CA LEU A 178 -15.21 24.78 3.91
C LEU A 178 -14.60 26.19 3.91
N ARG A 179 -15.45 27.23 4.02
CA ARG A 179 -14.98 28.62 4.13
C ARG A 179 -14.20 28.87 5.42
N ALA A 180 -14.63 28.29 6.54
CA ALA A 180 -13.90 28.39 7.80
C ALA A 180 -12.52 27.72 7.72
N ILE A 181 -12.44 26.53 7.11
CA ILE A 181 -11.18 25.82 6.86
C ILE A 181 -10.25 26.67 5.98
N GLN A 182 -10.76 27.23 4.88
CA GLN A 182 -9.97 28.11 4.02
C GLN A 182 -9.45 29.36 4.74
N ALA A 183 -10.31 29.99 5.56
CA ALA A 183 -9.92 31.17 6.33
C ALA A 183 -8.88 30.85 7.42
N GLU A 184 -8.89 29.63 7.96
CA GLU A 184 -7.89 29.17 8.92
C GLU A 184 -6.56 28.85 8.23
N LEU A 185 -6.59 28.14 7.10
CA LEU A 185 -5.40 27.85 6.30
C LEU A 185 -4.69 29.13 5.83
N ALA A 186 -5.45 30.16 5.45
CA ALA A 186 -4.91 31.47 5.09
C ALA A 186 -4.21 32.17 6.27
N ARG A 187 -4.57 31.85 7.52
CA ARG A 187 -3.98 32.43 8.74
C ARG A 187 -2.72 31.71 9.21
N LEU A 188 -2.64 30.39 9.03
CA LEU A 188 -1.55 29.55 9.56
C LEU A 188 -0.20 29.68 8.82
N ALA A 189 -0.14 30.48 7.76
CA ALA A 189 1.09 31.05 7.18
C ALA A 189 2.27 30.09 6.93
N GLU A 190 2.03 29.03 6.17
CA GLU A 190 2.92 28.68 5.05
C GLU A 190 2.05 28.45 3.80
N PRO A 191 1.98 29.42 2.88
CA PRO A 191 1.20 29.22 1.67
C PRO A 191 1.75 28.02 0.91
N THR A 192 0.86 27.11 0.47
CA THR A 192 1.26 26.01 -0.40
C THR A 192 2.02 26.61 -1.59
N PRO A 193 3.27 26.19 -1.84
CA PRO A 193 4.05 26.71 -2.95
C PRO A 193 3.28 26.60 -4.26
N THR A 194 3.47 27.56 -5.17
CA THR A 194 2.86 27.49 -6.50
C THR A 194 3.25 26.17 -7.17
N THR A 195 2.24 25.43 -7.62
CA THR A 195 2.46 24.20 -8.40
C THR A 195 2.29 24.47 -9.89
N HIS A 196 1.95 25.70 -10.29
CA HIS A 196 1.62 26.07 -11.66
C HIS A 196 0.44 25.29 -12.25
N ILE A 197 -0.49 24.83 -11.41
CA ILE A 197 -1.69 24.08 -11.83
C ILE A 197 -2.56 24.89 -12.82
N THR A 198 -2.50 26.21 -12.75
CA THR A 198 -3.20 27.08 -13.72
C THR A 198 -2.70 26.91 -15.16
N ARG A 199 -1.47 26.43 -15.36
CA ARG A 199 -0.89 26.13 -16.68
C ARG A 199 -1.32 24.77 -17.24
N THR A 200 -1.90 23.90 -16.40
CA THR A 200 -2.38 22.56 -16.78
C THR A 200 -3.90 22.52 -16.94
N GLN A 201 -4.55 23.69 -17.02
CA GLN A 201 -5.98 23.79 -17.23
C GLN A 201 -6.38 23.16 -18.57
N GLY A 202 -7.20 22.12 -18.50
CA GLY A 202 -7.66 21.35 -19.67
C GLY A 202 -6.84 20.07 -19.91
N ASP A 203 -5.75 19.87 -19.15
CA ASP A 203 -4.84 18.73 -19.26
C ASP A 203 -4.70 17.96 -17.94
N LEU A 204 -5.49 18.28 -16.91
CA LEU A 204 -5.47 17.53 -15.66
C LEU A 204 -5.91 16.08 -15.92
N PRO A 205 -5.21 15.10 -15.36
CA PRO A 205 -5.64 13.72 -15.44
C PRO A 205 -6.98 13.54 -14.73
N TRP A 206 -7.73 12.52 -15.15
CA TRP A 206 -8.93 12.13 -14.44
C TRP A 206 -8.57 11.60 -13.05
N PRO A 207 -9.28 12.02 -11.99
CA PRO A 207 -9.01 11.55 -10.63
C PRO A 207 -9.37 10.07 -10.44
N VAL A 208 -10.28 9.56 -11.27
CA VAL A 208 -10.63 8.14 -11.37
C VAL A 208 -11.18 7.84 -12.78
N GLN A 209 -10.97 6.62 -13.26
CA GLN A 209 -11.59 6.13 -14.49
C GLN A 209 -13.04 5.70 -14.23
N GLY A 210 -13.99 6.21 -15.00
CA GLY A 210 -15.42 6.01 -14.76
C GLY A 210 -16.33 6.77 -15.73
N SER A 211 -17.62 6.91 -15.44
CA SER A 211 -18.56 7.71 -16.26
C SER A 211 -19.10 8.88 -15.45
N ILE A 212 -19.25 10.05 -16.09
CA ILE A 212 -19.87 11.20 -15.42
C ILE A 212 -21.38 10.96 -15.36
N THR A 213 -21.95 10.95 -14.15
CA THR A 213 -23.39 10.77 -13.91
C THR A 213 -24.08 12.06 -13.49
N ALA A 214 -23.33 13.02 -12.93
CA ALA A 214 -23.80 14.37 -12.66
C ALA A 214 -22.72 15.39 -13.04
N SER A 215 -23.13 16.52 -13.60
CA SER A 215 -22.23 17.58 -14.09
C SER A 215 -22.44 18.88 -13.33
N PHE A 216 -21.42 19.74 -13.35
CA PHE A 216 -21.47 21.07 -12.74
C PHE A 216 -22.62 21.91 -13.32
N GLN A 217 -23.49 22.43 -12.45
CA GLN A 217 -24.65 23.24 -12.84
C GLN A 217 -24.90 24.37 -11.83
N ARG A 218 -25.14 25.58 -12.33
CA ARG A 218 -25.48 26.78 -11.53
C ARG A 218 -26.83 27.40 -11.97
N ARG A 219 -27.72 26.64 -12.60
CA ARG A 219 -28.98 27.15 -13.19
C ARG A 219 -30.21 26.46 -12.58
N ASN A 220 -31.32 27.18 -12.49
CA ASN A 220 -32.66 26.68 -12.14
C ASN A 220 -32.81 26.10 -10.71
N GLY A 221 -32.24 26.76 -9.70
CA GLY A 221 -32.41 26.39 -8.28
C GLY A 221 -31.63 25.14 -7.84
N VAL A 222 -31.27 24.26 -8.77
CA VAL A 222 -30.37 23.13 -8.55
C VAL A 222 -28.93 23.60 -8.75
N HIS A 223 -28.16 23.59 -7.66
CA HIS A 223 -26.76 23.93 -7.70
C HIS A 223 -25.96 22.63 -7.58
N TYR A 224 -25.13 22.28 -8.56
CA TYR A 224 -24.12 21.24 -8.47
C TYR A 224 -22.75 21.89 -8.59
N ASN A 225 -21.98 21.86 -7.51
CA ASN A 225 -20.67 22.54 -7.40
C ASN A 225 -19.51 21.74 -7.99
N GLY A 226 -19.75 20.47 -8.36
CA GLY A 226 -18.76 19.57 -8.92
C GLY A 226 -19.34 18.62 -9.96
N ILE A 227 -18.61 17.55 -10.22
CA ILE A 227 -19.03 16.42 -11.05
C ILE A 227 -19.09 15.15 -10.20
N VAL A 228 -19.92 14.20 -10.62
CA VAL A 228 -19.95 12.85 -10.02
C VAL A 228 -19.47 11.86 -11.07
N ILE A 229 -18.44 11.09 -10.72
CA ILE A 229 -17.82 10.09 -11.58
C ILE A 229 -18.12 8.72 -11.00
N GLN A 230 -19.03 7.97 -11.63
CA GLN A 230 -19.34 6.61 -11.24
C GLN A 230 -18.17 5.69 -11.58
N ALA A 231 -17.70 4.94 -10.58
CA ALA A 231 -16.63 3.97 -10.66
C ALA A 231 -16.87 2.88 -9.61
N SER A 232 -16.24 1.71 -9.78
CA SER A 232 -16.39 0.62 -8.81
C SER A 232 -15.87 1.02 -7.44
N GLU A 233 -16.54 0.55 -6.39
CA GLU A 233 -16.05 0.71 -5.03
C GLU A 233 -14.63 0.14 -4.86
N GLY A 234 -13.80 0.79 -4.04
CA GLY A 234 -12.41 0.41 -3.83
C GLY A 234 -11.45 0.86 -4.94
N THR A 235 -11.95 1.38 -6.07
CA THR A 235 -11.09 1.91 -7.16
C THR A 235 -10.21 3.04 -6.61
N ALA A 236 -8.91 3.00 -6.93
CA ALA A 236 -7.99 4.03 -6.49
C ALA A 236 -8.38 5.41 -7.04
N VAL A 237 -8.42 6.41 -6.17
CA VAL A 237 -8.58 7.82 -6.51
C VAL A 237 -7.21 8.47 -6.40
N THR A 238 -6.82 9.20 -7.44
CA THR A 238 -5.49 9.82 -7.53
C THR A 238 -5.57 11.34 -7.51
N ALA A 239 -4.55 11.99 -6.94
CA ALA A 239 -4.40 13.43 -7.00
C ALA A 239 -4.24 13.91 -8.45
N VAL A 240 -5.08 14.85 -8.87
CA VAL A 240 -5.02 15.38 -10.25
C VAL A 240 -3.77 16.22 -10.51
N HIS A 241 -3.16 16.74 -9.45
CA HIS A 241 -1.99 17.60 -9.54
C HIS A 241 -1.22 17.56 -8.21
N SER A 242 0.04 17.98 -8.24
CA SER A 242 0.83 18.14 -7.01
C SER A 242 0.19 19.18 -6.09
N GLY A 243 0.29 18.98 -4.78
CA GLY A 243 -0.30 19.87 -3.78
C GLY A 243 -0.09 19.36 -2.36
N ARG A 244 -0.78 19.97 -1.40
CA ARG A 244 -0.80 19.58 0.01
C ARG A 244 -2.22 19.20 0.42
N VAL A 245 -2.38 18.07 1.08
CA VAL A 245 -3.65 17.70 1.69
C VAL A 245 -3.93 18.64 2.86
N VAL A 246 -5.02 19.37 2.82
CA VAL A 246 -5.41 20.35 3.86
C VAL A 246 -6.58 19.88 4.71
N PHE A 247 -7.31 18.86 4.26
CA PHE A 247 -8.42 18.25 4.99
C PHE A 247 -8.59 16.80 4.54
N ALA A 248 -8.86 15.89 5.48
CA ALA A 248 -9.21 14.50 5.24
C ALA A 248 -9.99 13.97 6.44
N ASP A 249 -11.30 14.16 6.44
CA ASP A 249 -12.21 13.72 7.51
C ASP A 249 -13.62 13.55 6.93
N TRP A 250 -14.50 12.93 7.70
CA TRP A 250 -15.92 12.85 7.39
C TRP A 250 -16.60 14.20 7.60
N MET A 251 -17.31 14.67 6.58
CA MET A 251 -18.10 15.91 6.60
C MET A 251 -19.53 15.63 6.16
N ARG A 252 -20.50 16.11 6.94
CA ARG A 252 -21.92 15.96 6.60
C ARG A 252 -22.20 16.54 5.20
N GLY A 253 -22.92 15.80 4.38
CA GLY A 253 -23.23 16.16 2.99
C GLY A 253 -22.17 15.72 1.96
N PHE A 254 -20.94 15.45 2.39
CA PHE A 254 -19.85 14.98 1.52
C PHE A 254 -19.38 13.55 1.86
N GLY A 255 -19.69 13.05 3.06
CA GLY A 255 -19.10 11.82 3.57
C GLY A 255 -17.61 12.01 3.85
N ASN A 256 -16.81 10.99 3.59
CA ASN A 256 -15.36 11.10 3.66
C ASN A 256 -14.86 12.04 2.56
N LEU A 257 -14.38 13.22 2.97
CA LEU A 257 -13.95 14.30 2.11
C LEU A 257 -12.46 14.54 2.28
N LEU A 258 -11.74 14.57 1.15
CA LEU A 258 -10.35 14.96 1.07
C LEU A 258 -10.23 16.24 0.24
N ILE A 259 -9.43 17.20 0.73
CA ILE A 259 -9.18 18.47 0.06
C ILE A 259 -7.68 18.64 -0.15
N ILE A 260 -7.29 18.92 -1.38
CA ILE A 260 -5.91 19.24 -1.76
C ILE A 260 -5.84 20.71 -2.15
N ASP A 261 -4.95 21.44 -1.49
CA ASP A 261 -4.51 22.76 -1.93
C ASP A 261 -3.34 22.62 -2.89
N HIS A 262 -3.47 23.20 -4.08
CA HIS A 262 -2.45 23.15 -5.12
C HIS A 262 -1.63 24.45 -5.18
N GLY A 263 -1.84 25.38 -4.25
CA GLY A 263 -1.39 26.75 -4.42
C GLY A 263 -2.17 27.44 -5.54
N ASP A 264 -1.72 28.61 -5.99
CA ASP A 264 -2.38 29.41 -7.05
C ASP A 264 -3.88 29.68 -6.80
N GLN A 265 -4.30 29.65 -5.52
CA GLN A 265 -5.70 29.72 -5.09
C GLN A 265 -6.60 28.60 -5.64
N ILE A 266 -6.03 27.49 -6.10
CA ILE A 266 -6.76 26.34 -6.64
C ILE A 266 -6.79 25.20 -5.62
N MET A 267 -7.99 24.71 -5.35
CA MET A 267 -8.20 23.54 -4.51
C MET A 267 -9.00 22.49 -5.27
N THR A 268 -8.74 21.22 -4.98
CA THR A 268 -9.57 20.11 -5.45
C THR A 268 -10.14 19.33 -4.28
N LEU A 269 -11.41 18.95 -4.41
CA LEU A 269 -12.18 18.22 -3.41
C LEU A 269 -12.55 16.84 -3.97
N TYR A 270 -12.39 15.83 -3.13
CA TYR A 270 -12.66 14.42 -3.44
C TYR A 270 -13.55 13.87 -2.32
N ALA A 271 -14.81 13.57 -2.62
CA ALA A 271 -15.78 13.15 -1.61
C ALA A 271 -16.40 11.78 -1.92
N HIS A 272 -17.20 11.29 -0.96
CA HIS A 272 -17.77 9.94 -0.94
C HIS A 272 -16.70 8.84 -0.93
N LEU A 273 -15.50 9.13 -0.42
CA LEU A 273 -14.41 8.16 -0.38
C LEU A 273 -14.75 7.01 0.58
N GLN A 274 -14.31 5.79 0.26
CA GLN A 274 -14.39 4.65 1.18
C GLN A 274 -13.38 4.82 2.31
N GLN A 275 -12.17 5.26 1.96
CA GLN A 275 -11.06 5.49 2.88
C GLN A 275 -10.10 6.53 2.31
N PHE A 276 -9.28 7.11 3.19
CA PHE A 276 -8.19 7.99 2.82
C PHE A 276 -6.87 7.21 2.72
N SER A 277 -6.08 7.51 1.70
CA SER A 277 -4.68 7.03 1.57
C SER A 277 -3.68 8.13 1.89
N ALA A 278 -4.12 9.39 1.94
CA ALA A 278 -3.32 10.53 2.33
C ALA A 278 -3.87 11.22 3.60
N ARG A 279 -3.00 11.90 4.35
CA ARG A 279 -3.32 12.53 5.64
C ARG A 279 -3.19 14.06 5.56
N PRO A 280 -3.89 14.83 6.42
CA PRO A 280 -3.71 16.28 6.49
C PRO A 280 -2.24 16.65 6.70
N GLY A 281 -1.77 17.67 5.98
CA GLY A 281 -0.37 18.11 5.95
C GLY A 281 0.52 17.38 4.95
N GLN A 282 0.14 16.20 4.46
CA GLN A 282 0.92 15.42 3.49
C GLN A 282 1.05 16.14 2.15
N GLN A 283 2.27 16.17 1.59
CA GLN A 283 2.49 16.58 0.20
C GLN A 283 2.19 15.40 -0.72
N VAL A 284 1.48 15.67 -1.82
CA VAL A 284 1.12 14.69 -2.84
C VAL A 284 1.54 15.20 -4.20
N SER A 285 1.92 14.29 -5.08
CA SER A 285 2.24 14.54 -6.48
C SER A 285 1.08 14.15 -7.38
N ARG A 286 1.09 14.66 -8.61
CA ARG A 286 0.16 14.21 -9.67
C ARG A 286 0.23 12.67 -9.79
N GLY A 287 -0.92 12.02 -9.66
CA GLY A 287 -1.05 10.56 -9.79
C GLY A 287 -0.92 9.79 -8.48
N ASP A 288 -0.52 10.42 -7.37
CA ASP A 288 -0.45 9.75 -6.08
C ASP A 288 -1.84 9.28 -5.64
N ALA A 289 -1.92 8.07 -5.09
CA ALA A 289 -3.15 7.55 -4.52
C ALA A 289 -3.51 8.32 -3.25
N ILE A 290 -4.70 8.91 -3.22
CA ILE A 290 -5.18 9.75 -2.11
C ILE A 290 -6.37 9.14 -1.37
N GLY A 291 -7.02 8.15 -1.95
CA GLY A 291 -8.10 7.40 -1.33
C GLY A 291 -8.68 6.37 -2.28
N ARG A 292 -9.83 5.81 -1.90
CA ARG A 292 -10.60 4.87 -2.74
C ARG A 292 -12.02 5.35 -2.93
N VAL A 293 -12.58 5.08 -4.10
CA VAL A 293 -14.00 5.33 -4.39
C VAL A 293 -14.85 4.55 -3.40
N GLY A 294 -15.84 5.22 -2.83
CA GLY A 294 -16.83 4.62 -1.95
C GLY A 294 -18.20 5.20 -2.22
N ASN A 295 -19.05 5.07 -1.20
CA ASN A 295 -20.41 5.61 -1.16
C ASN A 295 -20.68 6.31 0.18
N SER A 296 -19.64 6.80 0.86
CA SER A 296 -19.78 7.45 2.17
C SER A 296 -20.62 8.73 2.10
N GLY A 297 -21.20 9.13 3.22
CA GLY A 297 -22.21 10.18 3.30
C GLY A 297 -23.59 9.70 2.87
N GLY A 298 -23.88 8.41 3.09
CA GLY A 298 -25.20 7.82 2.82
C GLY A 298 -25.56 7.71 1.33
N GLN A 299 -24.57 7.66 0.44
CA GLN A 299 -24.84 7.45 -0.99
C GLN A 299 -25.26 6.00 -1.25
N SER A 300 -26.22 5.82 -2.16
CA SER A 300 -26.74 4.51 -2.54
C SER A 300 -25.87 3.79 -3.59
N ARG A 301 -25.01 4.53 -4.29
CA ARG A 301 -24.11 4.01 -5.33
C ARG A 301 -22.70 4.54 -5.13
N SER A 302 -21.72 3.71 -5.44
CA SER A 302 -20.31 4.08 -5.35
C SER A 302 -19.93 5.01 -6.50
N ALA A 303 -19.39 6.16 -6.16
CA ALA A 303 -18.98 7.20 -7.10
C ALA A 303 -18.04 8.18 -6.41
N LEU A 304 -17.20 8.85 -7.20
CA LEU A 304 -16.40 9.97 -6.73
C LEU A 304 -17.13 11.28 -6.99
N TYR A 305 -17.38 12.07 -5.95
CA TYR A 305 -17.67 13.50 -6.13
C TYR A 305 -16.35 14.25 -6.27
N PHE A 306 -16.19 14.99 -7.37
CA PHE A 306 -15.00 15.77 -7.66
C PHE A 306 -15.35 17.23 -7.93
N GLU A 307 -14.65 18.13 -7.27
CA GLU A 307 -14.86 19.57 -7.40
C GLU A 307 -13.53 20.33 -7.48
N VAL A 308 -13.53 21.41 -8.25
CA VAL A 308 -12.41 22.34 -8.37
C VAL A 308 -12.88 23.69 -7.86
N ARG A 309 -12.09 24.33 -7.00
CA ARG A 309 -12.35 25.67 -6.48
C ARG A 309 -11.25 26.63 -6.88
N ARG A 310 -11.60 27.90 -7.13
CA ARG A 310 -10.66 29.01 -7.30
C ARG A 310 -11.03 30.13 -6.33
N GLY A 311 -10.11 30.52 -5.45
CA GLY A 311 -10.37 31.56 -4.45
C GLY A 311 -11.56 31.23 -3.54
N GLY A 312 -11.77 29.94 -3.26
CA GLY A 312 -12.88 29.44 -2.44
C GLY A 312 -14.18 29.13 -3.18
N GLU A 313 -14.34 29.62 -4.41
CA GLU A 313 -15.56 29.44 -5.21
C GLU A 313 -15.48 28.21 -6.13
N PRO A 314 -16.52 27.35 -6.17
CA PRO A 314 -16.62 26.23 -7.10
C PRO A 314 -16.65 26.68 -8.57
N ILE A 315 -15.80 26.07 -9.39
CA ILE A 315 -15.70 26.28 -10.84
C ILE A 315 -15.88 24.95 -11.59
N ASN A 316 -16.28 25.01 -12.86
CA ASN A 316 -16.58 23.80 -13.64
C ASN A 316 -15.33 22.88 -13.80
N PRO A 317 -15.30 21.68 -13.19
CA PRO A 317 -14.15 20.76 -13.25
C PRO A 317 -13.87 20.23 -14.66
N GLN A 318 -14.89 20.12 -15.50
CA GLN A 318 -14.76 19.59 -16.88
C GLN A 318 -13.96 20.53 -17.80
N ARG A 319 -13.72 21.78 -17.39
CA ARG A 319 -12.82 22.70 -18.10
C ARG A 319 -11.35 22.52 -17.71
N TRP A 320 -11.07 21.69 -16.71
CA TRP A 320 -9.74 21.46 -16.15
C TRP A 320 -9.23 20.05 -16.44
N ILE A 321 -10.12 19.06 -16.37
CA ILE A 321 -9.79 17.66 -16.68
C ILE A 321 -9.64 17.50 -18.21
N ALA A 322 -8.67 16.68 -18.61
CA ALA A 322 -8.42 16.28 -19.98
C ALA A 322 -9.68 15.70 -20.65
N ARG A 323 -9.92 16.12 -21.90
CA ARG A 323 -10.96 15.50 -22.74
C ARG A 323 -10.60 14.04 -23.01
N ARG A 324 -11.62 13.20 -23.03
CA ARG A 324 -11.51 11.83 -23.54
C ARG A 324 -11.56 11.83 -25.06
#